data_AF-A0A0B0I9G3-F1
#
_entry.id   AF-A0A0B0I9G3-F1
#
_cell.length_a   1.000
_cell.length_b   1.000
_cell.length_c   1.000
_cell.angle_alpha   90.00
_cell.angle_beta   90.00
_cell.angle_gamma   90.00
#
_symmetry.space_group_name_H-M   'P 1'
#
loop_
_entity.id
_entity.type
_entity.pdbx_description
1 polymer ?
#
loop_
_entity_poly.entity_id
_entity_poly.type
_entity_poly.pdbx_seq_one_letter_code
_entity_poly.pdbx_strand_id
1 'polypeptide(L)' 'MKWIDWVIVSLLLLIGLVCLSMSLTLTTDENFIISLLKICLWVGIPSLTIGLIFLLFKKRK' A
#
# COMPACT_ATOMS: atom_id res chain seq x y z
N MET A 1 -8.33 -8.22 -19.40
CA MET A 1 -8.89 -8.51 -18.07
C MET A 1 -7.79 -9.12 -17.20
N LYS A 2 -7.54 -8.49 -16.04
CA LYS A 2 -7.37 -9.13 -14.73
C LYS A 2 -5.98 -9.41 -14.15
N TRP A 3 -4.90 -9.59 -14.90
CA TRP A 3 -3.62 -9.93 -14.24
C TRP A 3 -2.93 -8.73 -13.58
N ILE A 4 -2.83 -7.60 -14.29
CA ILE A 4 -2.18 -6.38 -13.78
C ILE A 4 -2.97 -5.79 -12.59
N ASP A 5 -4.31 -5.77 -12.66
CA ASP A 5 -5.15 -5.34 -11.53
C ASP A 5 -4.92 -6.22 -10.29
N TRP A 6 -4.82 -7.54 -10.48
CA TRP A 6 -4.62 -8.48 -9.38
C TRP A 6 -3.21 -8.37 -8.77
N VAL A 7 -2.19 -8.12 -9.60
CA VAL A 7 -0.82 -7.86 -9.16
C VAL A 7 -0.73 -6.56 -8.37
N ILE A 8 -1.39 -5.47 -8.79
CA ILE A 8 -1.41 -4.21 -8.02
C ILE A 8 -2.02 -4.42 -6.63
N VAL A 9 -3.16 -5.12 -6.55
CA VAL A 9 -3.86 -5.34 -5.27
C VAL A 9 -3.02 -6.23 -4.35
N SER A 10 -2.44 -7.30 -4.89
CA SER A 10 -1.60 -8.22 -4.12
C SER A 10 -0.32 -7.54 -3.60
N LEU A 11 0.32 -6.71 -4.42
CA LEU A 11 1.50 -5.94 -4.02
C LEU A 11 1.17 -4.93 -2.91
N LEU A 12 0.02 -4.26 -3.02
CA LEU A 12 -0.44 -3.29 -2.02
C LEU A 12 -0.74 -3.97 -0.67
N LEU A 13 -1.33 -5.16 -0.71
CA LEU A 13 -1.57 -6.00 0.46
C LEU A 13 -0.27 -6.48 1.09
N LEU A 14 0.70 -6.94 0.30
CA LEU A 14 2.01 -7.36 0.81
C LEU A 14 2.76 -6.21 1.49
N ILE A 15 2.78 -5.03 0.87
CA ILE A 15 3.45 -3.84 1.43
C ILE A 15 2.81 -3.44 2.77
N GLY A 16 1.47 -3.41 2.82
CA GLY A 16 0.74 -3.12 4.06
C GLY A 16 1.00 -4.16 5.15
N LEU A 17 1.02 -5.44 4.79
CA LEU A 17 1.27 -6.53 5.73
C LEU A 17 2.70 -6.49 6.28
N VAL A 18 3.69 -6.22 5.44
CA VAL A 18 5.10 -6.09 5.86
C VAL A 18 5.30 -4.88 6.78
N CYS A 19 4.67 -3.73 6.50
CA CYS A 19 4.67 -2.57 7.40
C CYS A 19 4.04 -2.90 8.76
N LEU A 20 2.93 -3.65 8.78
CA LEU A 20 2.24 -4.03 10.00
C LEU A 20 3.04 -5.06 10.82
N SER A 21 3.62 -6.06 10.17
CA SER A 21 4.48 -7.06 10.81
C SER A 21 5.70 -6.42 11.45
N MET A 22 6.37 -5.49 10.76
CA MET A 22 7.51 -4.74 11.30
C MET A 22 7.11 -3.92 12.54
N SER A 23 5.94 -3.28 12.51
CA SER A 23 5.41 -2.52 13.66
C SER A 23 5.16 -3.41 14.88
N LEU A 24 4.76 -4.68 14.66
CA LEU A 24 4.50 -5.65 15.72
C LEU A 24 5.78 -6.21 16.34
N THR A 25 6.85 -6.35 15.56
CA THR A 25 8.15 -6.85 16.02
C THR A 25 9.03 -5.81 16.70
N LEU A 26 8.73 -4.51 16.57
CA LEU A 26 9.62 -3.41 16.94
C LEU A 26 9.09 -2.50 18.06
N THR A 27 8.20 -2.99 18.92
CA THR A 27 7.80 -2.32 20.17
C THR A 27 8.96 -1.96 21.11
N THR A 28 10.21 -2.28 20.74
CA THR A 28 11.46 -1.91 21.40
C THR A 28 12.13 -0.63 20.89
N ASP A 29 11.82 -0.11 19.68
CA ASP A 29 12.52 1.06 19.09
C ASP A 29 11.58 2.06 18.39
N GLU A 30 11.17 3.06 19.14
CA GLU A 30 10.18 4.10 18.83
C GLU A 30 10.49 5.03 17.64
N ASN A 31 11.76 5.21 17.29
CA ASN A 31 12.17 6.15 16.23
C ASN A 31 12.09 5.59 14.80
N PHE A 32 12.14 4.25 14.65
CA PHE A 32 12.06 3.60 13.33
C PHE A 32 10.65 3.57 12.76
N ILE A 33 9.65 3.55 13.66
CA ILE A 33 8.23 3.41 13.33
C ILE A 33 7.72 4.59 12.49
N ILE A 34 8.12 5.82 12.85
CA ILE A 34 7.66 7.05 12.20
C ILE A 34 8.20 7.14 10.75
N SER A 35 9.46 6.79 10.53
CA SER A 35 10.05 6.79 9.19
C SER A 35 9.40 5.75 8.26
N LEU A 36 9.12 4.55 8.79
CA LEU A 36 8.49 3.48 8.01
C LEU A 36 7.02 3.80 7.69
N LEU A 37 6.24 4.32 8.65
CA LEU A 37 4.88 4.79 8.37
C LEU A 37 4.85 5.90 7.33
N LYS A 38 5.81 6.83 7.40
CA LYS A 38 5.92 7.92 6.45
C LYS A 38 6.12 7.39 5.03
N ILE A 39 7.02 6.43 4.84
CA ILE A 39 7.26 5.79 3.52
C ILE A 39 6.05 4.96 3.07
N CYS A 40 5.43 4.21 3.99
CA CYS A 40 4.28 3.35 3.69
C CYS A 40 3.05 4.18 3.26
N LEU A 41 2.75 5.29 3.94
CA LEU A 41 1.71 6.22 3.52
C LEU A 41 2.08 6.89 2.19
N TRP A 42 3.33 7.31 2.02
CA TRP A 42 3.74 8.06 0.83
C TRP A 42 3.74 7.23 -0.45
N VAL A 43 3.99 5.93 -0.36
CA VAL A 43 3.86 4.97 -1.49
C VAL A 43 2.44 4.44 -1.62
N GLY A 44 1.73 4.26 -0.49
CA GLY A 44 0.35 3.77 -0.48
C GLY A 44 -0.63 4.73 -1.14
N ILE A 45 -0.50 6.04 -0.88
CA ILE A 45 -1.35 7.09 -1.46
C ILE A 45 -1.33 7.04 -3.00
N PRO A 46 -0.20 7.20 -3.71
CA PRO A 46 -0.18 7.22 -5.17
C PRO A 46 -0.71 5.92 -5.79
N SER A 47 -0.40 4.76 -5.20
CA SER A 47 -0.96 3.48 -5.68
C SER A 47 -2.49 3.40 -5.51
N LEU A 48 -3.02 3.87 -4.38
CA LEU A 48 -4.47 3.97 -4.16
C LEU A 48 -5.12 4.92 -5.17
N THR A 49 -4.51 6.08 -5.42
CA THR A 49 -5.03 7.07 -6.36
C THR A 49 -5.10 6.51 -7.78
N ILE A 50 -4.05 5.84 -8.24
CA ILE A 50 -4.00 5.22 -9.58
C ILE A 50 -5.07 4.13 -9.71
N GLY A 51 -5.20 3.27 -8.70
CA GLY A 51 -6.25 2.23 -8.68
C GLY A 51 -7.66 2.81 -8.71
N LEU A 52 -7.92 3.89 -7.96
CA LEU A 52 -9.22 4.56 -7.91
C LEU A 52 -9.57 5.23 -9.24
N ILE A 53 -8.61 5.94 -9.85
CA ILE A 53 -8.76 6.59 -11.16
C ILE A 53 -9.08 5.54 -12.24
N PHE A 54 -8.35 4.43 -12.23
CA PHE A 54 -8.56 3.35 -13.19
C PHE A 54 -9.97 2.74 -13.06
N LEU A 55 -10.44 2.53 -11.82
CA LEU A 55 -11.76 1.99 -11.54
C LEU A 55 -12.88 2.96 -11.96
N LEU A 56 -12.70 4.26 -11.74
CA LEU A 56 -13.64 5.29 -12.18
C LEU A 56 -13.71 5.39 -13.71
N PHE A 57 -12.57 5.33 -14.41
CA PHE A 57 -12.53 5.34 -15.87
C PHE A 57 -13.20 4.10 -16.47
N LYS A 58 -12.99 2.93 -15.86
CA LYS A 58 -13.61 1.67 -16.28
C LYS A 58 -15.13 1.66 -16.07
N LYS A 59 -15.66 2.41 -15.11
CA LYS A 59 -17.11 2.50 -14.86
C LYS A 59 -17.82 3.44 -15.84
N ARG A 60 -17.08 4.34 -16.49
CA ARG A 60 -17.60 5.35 -17.45
C ARG A 60 -17.53 4.90 -18.91
N LYS A 61 -16.89 3.78 -19.20
CA LYS A 61 -16.69 3.22 -20.55
C LYS A 61 -17.35 1.85 -20.62
#